data_AF-A0A2V9UQN4-F1
#
_entry.id   AF-A0A2V9UQN4-F1
#
_cell.length_a   1.000
_cell.length_b   1.000
_cell.length_c   1.000
_cell.angle_alpha   90.00
_cell.angle_beta   90.00
_cell.angle_gamma   90.00
#
_symmetry.space_group_name_H-M   'P 1'
#
loop_
_entity.id
_entity.type
_entity.pdbx_description
1 polymer ?
#
loop_
_entity_poly.entity_id
_entity_poly.type
_entity_poly.pdbx_seq_one_letter_code
_entity_poly.pdbx_strand_id
1 'polypeptide(L)'
;MCVLCGPEKAHGDLHWQWPKKEPIKLRLVALAWNHPRSSYFSNEETFIAEKQLTKDESRLVKLVYNFLPYQPRLSDYGLDYSTVHELRAVRDPQCDERLAQIMAGEVGDWRQEEQSHLKYASEAPVLNTARSSRPLPCYVTNAEDYDHPVPEVIEEPAR
;
A
#
# COMPACT_ATOMS: atom_id res chain seq x y z
N MET A 1 40.16 -42.31 -15.41
CA MET A 1 40.52 -40.90 -15.14
C MET A 1 39.38 -40.02 -15.64
N CYS A 2 38.98 -39.06 -14.80
CA CYS A 2 37.77 -38.22 -14.89
C CYS A 2 37.65 -37.44 -16.21
N VAL A 3 36.49 -37.49 -16.89
CA VAL A 3 35.28 -36.64 -16.80
C VAL A 3 35.39 -35.34 -17.62
N LEU A 4 34.42 -35.22 -18.53
CA LEU A 4 34.02 -34.11 -19.39
C LEU A 4 33.91 -32.77 -18.62
N CYS A 5 34.22 -31.66 -19.28
CA CYS A 5 33.48 -30.39 -19.14
C CYS A 5 33.97 -29.39 -20.20
N GLY A 6 33.18 -29.22 -21.27
CA GLY A 6 33.27 -28.04 -22.13
C GLY A 6 32.71 -26.81 -21.40
N PRO A 7 33.03 -25.58 -21.83
CA PRO A 7 32.56 -24.37 -21.16
C PRO A 7 31.04 -24.26 -21.28
N GLU A 8 30.37 -24.39 -20.15
CA GLU A 8 28.95 -24.15 -19.97
C GLU A 8 28.69 -22.66 -20.23
N LYS A 9 28.03 -22.33 -21.34
CA LYS A 9 27.57 -20.98 -21.62
C LYS A 9 26.41 -20.69 -20.68
N ALA A 10 26.65 -19.88 -19.67
CA ALA A 10 25.60 -19.37 -18.78
C ALA A 10 24.60 -18.55 -19.61
N HIS A 11 23.41 -19.11 -19.83
CA HIS A 11 22.26 -18.38 -20.33
C HIS A 11 21.67 -17.58 -19.16
N GLY A 12 22.07 -16.31 -19.06
CA GLY A 12 21.45 -15.34 -18.15
C GLY A 12 20.13 -14.85 -18.72
N ASP A 13 19.12 -15.71 -18.78
CA ASP A 13 17.75 -15.28 -19.10
C ASP A 13 17.16 -14.61 -17.85
N LEU A 14 17.33 -13.28 -17.77
CA LEU A 14 16.58 -12.45 -16.82
C LEU A 14 15.11 -12.48 -17.27
N HIS A 15 14.36 -13.44 -16.75
CA HIS A 15 12.90 -13.40 -16.79
C HIS A 15 12.42 -12.22 -15.94
N TRP A 16 12.35 -11.03 -16.54
CA TRP A 16 11.64 -9.90 -15.99
C TRP A 16 10.15 -10.22 -15.98
N GLN A 17 9.70 -11.00 -15.00
CA GLN A 17 8.29 -11.12 -14.70
C GLN A 17 7.85 -9.80 -14.10
N TRP A 18 7.33 -8.93 -14.95
CA TRP A 18 6.69 -7.70 -14.50
C TRP A 18 5.57 -8.09 -13.54
N PRO A 19 5.59 -7.60 -12.29
CA PRO A 19 4.56 -7.93 -11.33
C PRO A 19 3.20 -7.50 -11.89
N LYS A 20 2.26 -8.44 -11.99
CA LYS A 20 0.95 -8.18 -12.57
C LYS A 20 0.15 -7.30 -11.62
N LYS A 21 -0.16 -6.08 -12.04
CA LYS A 21 -1.04 -5.18 -11.29
C LYS A 21 -2.49 -5.67 -11.37
N GLU A 22 -3.16 -5.68 -10.24
CA GLU A 22 -4.56 -6.06 -10.08
C GLU A 22 -5.38 -4.81 -9.68
N PRO A 23 -6.58 -4.62 -10.26
CA PRO A 23 -7.48 -3.55 -9.82
C PRO A 23 -7.99 -3.87 -8.41
N ILE A 24 -7.88 -2.90 -7.50
CA ILE A 24 -8.36 -3.00 -6.13
C ILE A 24 -9.17 -1.76 -5.78
N LYS A 25 -10.19 -1.96 -4.95
CA LYS A 25 -10.96 -0.88 -4.34
C LYS A 25 -10.64 -0.83 -2.86
N LEU A 26 -10.32 0.35 -2.34
CA LEU A 26 -9.97 0.51 -0.94
C LEU A 26 -10.45 1.83 -0.35
N ARG A 27 -10.62 1.84 0.97
CA ARG A 27 -10.85 3.06 1.78
C ARG A 27 -9.63 3.30 2.65
N LEU A 28 -9.15 4.55 2.70
CA LEU A 28 -8.01 4.91 3.53
C LEU A 28 -8.45 5.03 4.99
N VAL A 29 -7.78 4.32 5.90
CA VAL A 29 -8.09 4.36 7.34
C VAL A 29 -7.13 5.31 8.06
N ALA A 30 -5.84 5.19 7.77
CA ALA A 30 -4.83 6.05 8.35
C ALA A 30 -3.60 6.15 7.45
N LEU A 31 -2.97 7.33 7.43
CA LEU A 31 -1.63 7.53 6.92
C LEU A 31 -0.63 7.14 8.02
N ALA A 32 0.17 6.11 7.76
CA ALA A 32 1.16 5.57 8.69
C ALA A 32 2.55 6.18 8.49
N TRP A 33 2.91 6.51 7.25
CA TRP A 33 4.17 7.16 6.95
C TRP A 33 4.06 8.05 5.72
N ASN A 34 4.73 9.20 5.75
CA ASN A 34 4.85 10.12 4.62
C ASN A 34 6.31 10.51 4.49
N HIS A 35 7.01 9.95 3.50
CA HIS A 35 8.40 10.28 3.30
C HIS A 35 8.54 11.79 2.94
N PRO A 36 9.51 12.53 3.52
CA PRO A 36 9.78 13.90 3.12
C PRO A 36 10.01 13.98 1.61
N ARG A 37 9.38 14.93 0.92
CA ARG A 37 9.51 15.08 -0.54
C ARG A 37 10.99 15.34 -0.90
N SER A 38 11.60 14.37 -1.56
CA SER A 38 12.85 14.55 -2.30
C SER A 38 12.52 14.93 -3.74
N SER A 39 13.33 15.79 -4.36
CA SER A 39 13.25 16.11 -5.80
C SER A 39 14.09 15.17 -6.67
N TYR A 40 14.88 14.27 -6.06
CA TYR A 40 15.88 13.45 -6.76
C TYR A 40 15.45 11.99 -6.93
N PHE A 41 14.52 11.49 -6.10
CA PHE A 41 14.08 10.09 -6.09
C PHE A 41 12.56 10.01 -5.95
N SER A 42 11.99 8.83 -6.24
CA SER A 42 10.59 8.52 -5.95
C SER A 42 10.33 8.62 -4.44
N ASN A 43 9.20 9.22 -4.09
CA ASN A 43 8.73 9.33 -2.72
C ASN A 43 7.66 8.27 -2.46
N GLU A 44 7.43 7.95 -1.18
CA GLU A 44 6.42 6.99 -0.77
C GLU A 44 5.51 7.52 0.36
N GLU A 45 4.24 7.13 0.30
CA GLU A 45 3.31 7.19 1.41
C GLU A 45 2.85 5.77 1.76
N THR A 46 2.87 5.44 3.04
CA THR A 46 2.35 4.17 3.56
C THR A 46 1.05 4.42 4.29
N PHE A 47 0.00 3.69 3.92
CA PHE A 47 -1.32 3.77 4.53
C PHE A 47 -1.73 2.42 5.12
N ILE A 48 -2.56 2.51 6.14
CA ILE A 48 -3.45 1.43 6.57
C ILE A 48 -4.77 1.68 5.85
N ALA A 49 -5.26 0.68 5.12
CA ALA A 49 -6.46 0.79 4.32
C ALA A 49 -7.35 -0.44 4.48
N GLU A 50 -8.64 -0.30 4.19
CA GLU A 50 -9.55 -1.42 4.02
C GLU A 50 -9.74 -1.72 2.55
N LYS A 51 -9.24 -2.88 2.10
CA LYS A 51 -9.52 -3.40 0.75
C LYS A 51 -10.89 -4.06 0.75
N GLN A 52 -11.73 -3.65 -0.19
CA GLN A 52 -13.02 -4.28 -0.44
C GLN A 52 -12.80 -5.63 -1.14
N LEU A 53 -13.29 -6.72 -0.55
CA LEU A 53 -13.27 -8.06 -1.14
C LEU A 53 -14.59 -8.38 -1.83
N THR A 54 -15.70 -8.05 -1.16
CA THR A 54 -17.06 -8.12 -1.68
C THR A 54 -17.83 -6.87 -1.23
N LYS A 55 -19.12 -6.75 -1.55
CA LYS A 55 -19.93 -5.60 -1.09
C LYS A 55 -19.95 -5.47 0.44
N ASP A 56 -19.96 -6.61 1.15
CA ASP A 56 -20.13 -6.66 2.61
C ASP A 56 -18.87 -7.11 3.36
N GLU A 57 -17.82 -7.50 2.64
CA GLU A 57 -16.56 -7.97 3.23
C GLU A 57 -15.40 -7.03 2.85
N SER A 58 -14.76 -6.46 3.88
CA SER A 58 -13.51 -5.73 3.76
C SER A 58 -12.40 -6.40 4.57
N ARG A 59 -11.15 -6.11 4.22
CA ARG A 59 -9.97 -6.56 4.96
C ARG A 59 -8.95 -5.44 5.08
N LEU A 60 -8.36 -5.30 6.27
CA LEU A 60 -7.23 -4.42 6.49
C LEU A 60 -6.00 -4.87 5.68
N VAL A 61 -5.40 -3.91 4.98
CA VAL A 61 -4.21 -4.07 4.15
C VAL A 61 -3.24 -2.90 4.40
N LYS A 62 -1.98 -3.12 4.05
CA LYS A 62 -0.98 -2.06 3.96
C LYS A 62 -0.90 -1.61 2.50
N LEU A 63 -1.02 -0.31 2.27
CA LEU A 63 -0.88 0.28 0.94
C LEU A 63 0.40 1.12 0.90
N VAL A 64 1.27 0.86 -0.06
CA VAL A 64 2.46 1.67 -0.36
C VAL A 64 2.23 2.38 -1.68
N TYR A 65 2.11 3.71 -1.61
CA TYR A 65 1.87 4.58 -2.75
C TYR A 65 3.15 5.30 -3.15
N ASN A 66 3.69 4.96 -4.32
CA ASN A 66 4.90 5.58 -4.86
C ASN A 66 4.56 6.72 -5.82
N PHE A 67 5.23 7.84 -5.69
CA PHE A 67 4.99 8.99 -6.55
C PHE A 67 6.28 9.77 -6.83
N LEU A 68 6.35 10.36 -8.01
CA LEU A 68 7.40 11.28 -8.38
C LEU A 68 7.15 12.65 -7.76
N PRO A 69 8.17 13.52 -7.63
CA PRO A 69 8.05 14.77 -6.88
C PRO A 69 6.99 15.74 -7.43
N TYR A 70 6.68 15.63 -8.72
CA TYR A 70 5.68 16.43 -9.43
C TYR A 70 4.29 15.78 -9.49
N GLN A 71 4.18 14.50 -9.10
CA GLN A 71 2.92 13.80 -9.03
C GLN A 71 2.23 14.11 -7.69
N PRO A 72 0.88 14.17 -7.67
CA PRO A 72 0.14 14.39 -6.44
C PRO A 72 0.36 13.23 -5.47
N ARG A 73 0.30 13.53 -4.17
CA ARG A 73 0.22 12.50 -3.12
C ARG A 73 -1.16 11.90 -3.09
N LEU A 74 -1.28 10.67 -2.61
CA LEU A 74 -2.60 10.10 -2.36
C LEU A 74 -3.29 10.87 -1.22
N SER A 75 -2.52 11.34 -0.23
CA SER A 75 -3.04 12.19 0.84
C SER A 75 -3.45 13.60 0.41
N ASP A 76 -3.01 14.08 -0.77
CA ASP A 76 -3.41 15.40 -1.32
C ASP A 76 -4.89 15.39 -1.75
N TYR A 77 -5.47 14.22 -2.05
CA TYR A 77 -6.90 14.04 -2.34
C TYR A 77 -7.79 14.04 -1.08
N GLY A 78 -7.18 14.13 0.10
CA GLY A 78 -7.86 14.03 1.38
C GLY A 78 -7.74 12.65 2.02
N LEU A 79 -7.93 12.63 3.34
CA LEU A 79 -8.01 11.41 4.15
C LEU A 79 -9.42 11.31 4.69
N ASP A 80 -10.32 10.73 3.89
CA ASP A 80 -11.71 10.52 4.25
C ASP A 80 -12.10 9.06 4.06
N TYR A 81 -12.62 8.45 5.12
CA TYR A 81 -13.04 7.06 5.11
C TYR A 81 -14.26 6.84 4.20
N SER A 82 -15.07 7.87 3.92
CA SER A 82 -16.20 7.80 2.99
C SER A 82 -15.78 7.65 1.52
N THR A 83 -14.51 7.94 1.21
CA THR A 83 -14.00 7.93 -0.17
C THR A 83 -13.46 6.55 -0.55
N VAL A 84 -13.95 6.02 -1.68
CA VAL A 84 -13.43 4.79 -2.27
C VAL A 84 -12.40 5.13 -3.34
N HIS A 85 -11.19 4.58 -3.17
CA HIS A 85 -10.10 4.71 -4.11
C HIS A 85 -10.03 3.45 -4.98
N GLU A 86 -10.17 3.61 -6.29
CA GLU A 86 -9.97 2.54 -7.27
C GLU A 86 -8.58 2.68 -7.89
N LEU A 87 -7.73 1.67 -7.72
CA LEU A 87 -6.36 1.74 -8.20
C LEU A 87 -5.82 0.38 -8.64
N ARG A 88 -4.76 0.38 -9.45
CA ARG A 88 -4.05 -0.84 -9.81
C ARG A 88 -2.83 -1.03 -8.91
N ALA A 89 -2.77 -2.15 -8.20
CA ALA A 89 -1.68 -2.43 -7.27
C ALA A 89 -1.11 -3.83 -7.47
N VAL A 90 0.13 -4.02 -7.05
CA VAL A 90 0.81 -5.31 -6.99
C VAL A 90 0.80 -5.80 -5.55
N ARG A 91 0.41 -7.05 -5.33
CA ARG A 91 0.61 -7.70 -4.04
C ARG A 91 2.10 -8.01 -3.83
N ASP A 92 2.68 -7.50 -2.76
CA ASP A 92 4.07 -7.78 -2.38
C ASP A 92 4.14 -8.43 -0.98
N PRO A 93 4.35 -9.75 -0.90
CA PRO A 93 4.47 -10.45 0.38
C PRO A 93 5.72 -10.08 1.20
N GLN A 94 6.74 -9.45 0.60
CA GLN A 94 7.97 -9.09 1.31
C GLN A 94 7.76 -7.88 2.24
N CYS A 95 6.76 -7.03 1.96
CA CYS A 95 6.44 -5.85 2.77
C CYS A 95 5.24 -6.04 3.71
N ASP A 96 4.72 -7.26 3.83
CA ASP A 96 3.69 -7.62 4.80
C ASP A 96 4.16 -7.29 6.23
N GLU A 97 3.35 -6.56 6.97
CA GLU A 97 3.75 -6.04 8.28
C GLU A 97 2.58 -6.12 9.28
N ARG A 98 2.88 -6.38 10.55
CA ARG A 98 1.83 -6.41 11.58
C ARG A 98 1.36 -5.01 11.89
N LEU A 99 0.07 -4.87 12.18
CA LEU A 99 -0.52 -3.58 12.56
C LEU A 99 0.23 -2.92 13.73
N ALA A 100 0.62 -3.69 14.75
CA ALA A 100 1.40 -3.17 15.87
C ALA A 100 2.78 -2.60 15.45
N GLN A 101 3.44 -3.23 14.47
CA GLN A 101 4.75 -2.78 13.97
C GLN A 101 4.63 -1.48 13.17
N ILE A 102 3.60 -1.39 12.31
CA ILE A 102 3.29 -0.18 11.54
C ILE A 102 3.05 1.00 12.50
N MET A 103 2.31 0.78 13.58
CA MET A 103 1.96 1.84 14.54
C MET A 103 3.10 2.20 15.50
N ALA A 104 3.99 1.25 15.77
CA ALA A 104 5.18 1.49 16.60
C ALA A 104 6.34 2.13 15.81
N GLY A 105 6.28 2.15 14.47
CA GLY A 105 7.37 2.67 13.62
C GLY A 105 8.65 1.82 13.68
N GLU A 106 8.55 0.54 14.07
CA GLU A 106 9.70 -0.27 14.52
C GLU A 106 10.51 -0.95 13.40
N VAL A 107 9.99 -1.10 12.18
CA VAL A 107 10.70 -1.87 11.13
C VAL A 107 11.68 -0.99 10.36
N GLY A 108 12.93 -1.04 10.85
CA GLY A 108 14.21 -0.69 10.22
C GLY A 108 14.20 0.09 8.91
N ASP A 109 14.25 1.42 9.01
CA ASP A 109 14.99 2.37 8.17
C ASP A 109 14.44 3.76 8.48
N TRP A 110 15.22 4.67 9.06
CA TRP A 110 15.00 6.14 9.14
C TRP A 110 13.67 6.68 9.73
N ARG A 111 12.66 5.85 10.00
CA ARG A 111 11.31 6.20 10.49
C ARG A 111 11.25 6.54 11.99
N GLN A 112 12.39 6.48 12.68
CA GLN A 112 12.46 6.57 14.14
C GLN A 112 12.51 8.01 14.69
N GLU A 113 12.87 9.01 13.87
CA GLU A 113 13.10 10.38 14.37
C GLU A 113 11.82 11.20 14.55
N GLU A 114 10.77 10.91 13.77
CA GLU A 114 9.43 11.45 13.97
C GLU A 114 8.52 10.29 14.34
N GLN A 115 8.15 10.22 15.62
CA GLN A 115 7.12 9.34 16.15
C GLN A 115 6.03 9.14 15.08
N SER A 116 5.69 7.91 14.75
CA SER A 116 4.64 7.60 13.77
C SER A 116 3.26 8.02 14.31
N HIS A 117 2.97 9.32 14.25
CA HIS A 117 1.65 9.87 14.52
C HIS A 117 0.76 9.47 13.36
N LEU A 118 0.09 8.32 13.48
CA LEU A 118 -0.94 7.88 12.55
C LEU A 118 -1.92 9.03 12.33
N LYS A 119 -2.01 9.50 11.09
CA LYS A 119 -3.03 10.48 10.72
C LYS A 119 -4.25 9.71 10.23
N TYR A 120 -5.23 9.55 11.10
CA TYR A 120 -6.49 8.88 10.78
C TYR A 120 -7.30 9.68 9.77
N ALA A 121 -8.02 8.96 8.90
CA ALA A 121 -9.03 9.55 8.04
C ALA A 121 -10.27 9.99 8.86
N SER A 122 -11.03 10.96 8.34
CA SER A 122 -12.30 11.34 8.95
C SER A 122 -13.24 10.14 9.01
N GLU A 123 -13.92 9.97 10.15
CA GLU A 123 -14.90 8.90 10.40
C GLU A 123 -14.35 7.47 10.31
N ALA A 124 -13.02 7.31 10.29
CA ALA A 124 -12.38 6.01 10.23
C ALA A 124 -12.61 5.20 11.52
N PRO A 125 -12.80 3.86 11.41
CA PRO A 125 -12.90 3.00 12.59
C PRO A 125 -11.59 2.96 13.37
N VAL A 126 -11.69 2.88 14.70
CA VAL A 126 -10.52 2.75 15.58
C VAL A 126 -9.83 1.41 15.33
N LEU A 127 -8.56 1.48 14.91
CA LEU A 127 -7.72 0.32 14.67
C LEU A 127 -7.43 -0.43 15.98
N ASN A 128 -7.70 -1.73 16.01
CA ASN A 128 -7.47 -2.57 17.18
C ASN A 128 -6.30 -3.54 16.93
N THR A 129 -5.15 -3.28 17.57
CA THR A 129 -3.94 -4.14 17.52
C THR A 129 -4.22 -5.58 17.91
N ALA A 130 -5.00 -5.80 18.96
CA ALA A 130 -5.29 -7.13 19.48
C ALA A 130 -6.10 -7.98 18.51
N ARG A 131 -6.94 -7.33 17.67
CA ARG A 131 -7.73 -8.00 16.63
C ARG A 131 -6.90 -8.35 15.40
N SER A 132 -5.83 -7.60 15.12
CA SER A 132 -4.99 -7.75 13.92
C SER A 132 -3.59 -8.29 14.27
N SER A 133 -3.55 -9.52 14.79
CA SER A 133 -2.29 -10.22 15.11
C SER A 133 -1.58 -10.76 13.87
N ARG A 134 -2.31 -10.93 12.76
CA ARG A 134 -1.77 -11.38 11.48
C ARG A 134 -1.13 -10.20 10.72
N PRO A 135 -0.04 -10.43 9.97
CA PRO A 135 0.51 -9.42 9.07
C PRO A 135 -0.54 -8.95 8.07
N LEU A 136 -0.60 -7.64 7.85
CA LEU A 136 -1.47 -7.03 6.85
C LEU A 136 -0.87 -7.33 5.46
N PRO A 137 -1.66 -7.85 4.51
CA PRO A 137 -1.21 -7.99 3.13
C PRO A 137 -0.79 -6.64 2.57
N CYS A 138 0.42 -6.57 2.01
CA CYS A 138 0.97 -5.34 1.45
C CYS A 138 0.69 -5.24 -0.06
N TYR A 139 0.21 -4.07 -0.47
CA TYR A 139 -0.08 -3.72 -1.85
C TYR A 139 0.72 -2.48 -2.24
N VAL A 140 1.47 -2.59 -3.34
CA VAL A 140 2.32 -1.52 -3.85
C VAL A 140 1.71 -0.96 -5.13
N THR A 141 1.56 0.35 -5.21
CA THR A 141 1.04 1.05 -6.39
C THR A 141 1.89 2.29 -6.67
N ASN A 142 1.63 2.95 -7.79
CA ASN A 142 2.22 4.23 -8.13
C ASN A 142 1.16 5.23 -8.62
N ALA A 143 1.55 6.49 -8.74
CA ALA A 143 0.63 7.56 -9.17
C ALA A 143 0.07 7.39 -10.59
N GLU A 144 0.73 6.64 -11.47
CA GLU A 144 0.27 6.38 -12.85
C GLU A 144 -0.88 5.36 -12.89
N ASP A 145 -0.99 4.54 -11.84
CA ASP A 145 -2.00 3.50 -11.70
C ASP A 145 -3.26 3.94 -10.94
N TYR A 146 -3.30 5.21 -10.52
CA TYR A 146 -4.37 5.78 -9.74
C TYR A 146 -5.39 6.47 -10.66
N ASP A 147 -6.56 5.84 -10.81
CA ASP A 147 -7.72 6.49 -11.41
C ASP A 147 -8.46 7.24 -10.28
N HIS A 148 -8.87 8.48 -10.56
CA HIS A 148 -9.42 9.47 -9.62
C HIS A 148 -10.39 8.91 -8.54
N PRO A 149 -10.45 9.52 -7.34
CA PRO A 149 -11.31 9.05 -6.24
C PRO A 149 -12.79 9.09 -6.63
N VAL A 150 -13.53 8.05 -6.26
CA VAL A 150 -14.98 7.97 -6.49
C VAL A 150 -15.69 8.06 -5.14
N PRO A 151 -16.50 9.10 -4.89
CA PRO A 151 -17.36 9.16 -3.71
C PRO A 151 -18.33 7.99 -3.70
N GLU A 152 -18.51 7.35 -2.54
CA GLU A 152 -19.53 6.32 -2.40
C GLU A 152 -20.91 6.97 -2.42
N VAL A 153 -21.69 6.68 -3.48
CA VAL A 153 -23.11 7.07 -3.52
C VAL A 153 -23.87 6.10 -2.63
N ILE A 154 -24.21 6.55 -1.43
CA ILE A 154 -25.13 5.83 -0.55
C ILE A 154 -26.51 5.90 -1.22
N GLU A 155 -26.91 4.83 -1.92
CA GLU A 155 -28.29 4.71 -2.42
C GLU A 155 -29.22 4.60 -1.20
N GLU A 156 -29.81 5.72 -0.83
CA GLU A 156 -30.85 5.80 0.20
C GLU A 156 -32.06 4.97 -0.29
N PRO A 157 -32.52 3.94 0.47
CA PRO A 157 -33.67 3.15 0.04
C PRO A 157 -34.91 4.06 0.01
N ALA A 158 -35.48 4.24 -1.19
CA ALA A 158 -36.70 4.99 -1.40
C ALA A 158 -37.80 4.50 -0.44
N ARG A 159 -38.31 5.42 0.38
CA ARG A 159 -39.37 5.19 1.36
C ARG A 159 -40.75 5.28 0.73
#